data_AF-C5L966-F1
#
_entry.id   AF-C5L966-F1
#
_cell.length_a   1.000
_cell.length_b   1.000
_cell.length_c   1.000
_cell.angle_alpha   90.00
_cell.angle_beta   90.00
_cell.angle_gamma   90.00
#
_symmetry.space_group_name_H-M   'P 1'
#
loop_
_entity.id
_entity.type
_entity.pdbx_description
1 polymer ?
#
loop_
_entity_poly.entity_id
_entity_poly.type
_entity_poly.pdbx_seq_one_letter_code
_entity_poly.pdbx_strand_id
1 'polypeptide(L)'
;MHSRDFVENDAGVNSYEEDLIGSLELGDGQGPTGHMGEVSSTATGQQPSGNLLDDLDSILGMPPPVVAAPTVAAVEKREEKTADPFSGLGLGSLGFSMSSSGTKKPAQGGGLVDVFSTGAQARTITVYSNPDVRVDFAVASKSNGVDITASFHSHQRVLSDFVLEAAVPKYLKLTLQPATSPVVQPDTVVTQKLTVTQASEPAKPIMMKLRIRYVLDGMPVEELTTVNNITSA
;
A
#
# COMPACT_ATOMS: atom_id res chain seq x y z
N MET A 1 9.64 -63.43 13.01
CA MET A 1 10.42 -62.17 12.93
C MET A 1 10.00 -61.49 11.64
N HIS A 2 9.13 -60.49 11.75
CA HIS A 2 8.46 -59.87 10.60
C HIS A 2 9.38 -58.87 9.89
N SER A 3 9.34 -58.95 8.57
CA SER A 3 9.98 -58.11 7.57
C SER A 3 9.77 -56.62 7.84
N ARG A 4 10.85 -55.84 7.68
CA ARG A 4 10.79 -54.38 7.53
C ARG A 4 10.99 -54.06 6.06
N ASP A 5 9.89 -53.77 5.38
CA ASP A 5 9.88 -53.12 4.08
C ASP A 5 10.45 -51.71 4.22
N PHE A 6 11.54 -51.46 3.51
CA PHE A 6 12.15 -50.14 3.35
C PHE A 6 11.42 -49.46 2.18
N VAL A 7 10.61 -48.46 2.50
CA VAL A 7 9.98 -47.59 1.50
C VAL A 7 11.02 -46.57 1.06
N GLU A 8 11.63 -46.82 -0.08
CA GLU A 8 12.46 -45.86 -0.80
C GLU A 8 11.51 -44.92 -1.55
N ASN A 9 11.40 -43.68 -1.08
CA ASN A 9 10.52 -42.69 -1.68
C ASN A 9 11.28 -42.02 -2.83
N ASP A 10 10.87 -42.37 -4.04
CA ASP A 10 11.37 -41.92 -5.32
C ASP A 10 11.30 -40.37 -5.41
N ALA A 11 12.46 -39.76 -5.61
CA ALA A 11 12.59 -38.34 -5.88
C ALA A 11 12.10 -38.08 -7.30
N GLY A 12 10.87 -37.59 -7.43
CA GLY A 12 10.32 -37.04 -8.67
C GLY A 12 11.17 -35.87 -9.15
N VAL A 13 12.06 -36.16 -10.10
CA VAL A 13 12.80 -35.17 -10.87
C VAL A 13 11.79 -34.50 -11.80
N ASN A 14 11.50 -33.22 -11.54
CA ASN A 14 10.74 -32.39 -12.48
C ASN A 14 11.58 -32.20 -13.74
N SER A 15 11.16 -32.86 -14.81
CA SER A 15 11.60 -32.62 -16.18
C SER A 15 11.21 -31.19 -16.58
N TYR A 16 12.21 -30.36 -16.86
CA TYR A 16 12.02 -29.09 -17.56
C TYR A 16 11.90 -29.42 -19.04
N GLU A 17 10.69 -29.37 -19.59
CA GLU A 17 10.52 -29.31 -21.05
C GLU A 17 10.84 -27.88 -21.49
N GLU A 18 12.00 -27.74 -22.14
CA GLU A 18 12.32 -26.59 -22.98
C GLU A 18 11.56 -26.71 -24.29
N ASP A 19 10.45 -25.99 -24.42
CA ASP A 19 9.84 -25.70 -25.72
C ASP A 19 9.55 -24.21 -25.77
N LEU A 20 10.35 -23.47 -26.54
CA LEU A 20 10.02 -22.25 -27.29
C LEU A 20 11.30 -21.59 -27.84
N ILE A 21 11.84 -22.18 -28.91
CA ILE A 21 12.60 -21.42 -29.91
C ILE A 21 11.82 -21.49 -31.22
N GLY A 22 10.85 -20.59 -31.33
CA GLY A 22 10.19 -20.28 -32.59
C GLY A 22 11.16 -19.57 -33.52
N SER A 23 11.47 -20.23 -34.63
CA SER A 23 12.29 -19.79 -35.74
C SER A 23 11.90 -18.38 -36.23
N LEU A 24 12.83 -17.43 -36.19
CA LEU A 24 12.76 -16.22 -37.02
C LEU A 24 13.24 -16.59 -38.43
N GLU A 25 12.30 -16.61 -39.36
CA GLU A 25 12.55 -16.74 -40.79
C GLU A 25 13.19 -15.45 -41.33
N LEU A 26 14.41 -15.60 -41.86
CA LEU A 26 15.14 -14.60 -42.62
C LEU A 26 14.60 -14.57 -44.06
N GLY A 27 13.91 -13.51 -44.41
CA GLY A 27 13.52 -13.20 -45.79
C GLY A 27 14.44 -12.14 -46.40
N ASP A 28 15.42 -12.57 -47.19
CA ASP A 28 16.17 -11.74 -48.13
C ASP A 28 15.31 -11.46 -49.37
N GLY A 29 15.19 -10.19 -49.77
CA GLY A 29 14.37 -9.78 -50.93
C GLY A 29 14.71 -8.37 -51.44
N GLN A 30 15.51 -8.35 -52.50
CA GLN A 30 16.23 -7.22 -53.09
C GLN A 30 15.41 -6.38 -54.11
N GLY A 31 15.30 -5.05 -53.89
CA GLY A 31 15.19 -3.94 -54.88
C GLY A 31 14.03 -3.88 -55.90
N PRO A 32 13.89 -2.82 -56.76
CA PRO A 32 14.76 -1.65 -56.96
C PRO A 32 14.08 -0.25 -57.16
N THR A 33 14.90 0.81 -57.06
CA THR A 33 14.92 2.07 -57.86
C THR A 33 13.71 3.01 -58.01
N GLY A 34 13.89 4.24 -57.49
CA GLY A 34 13.83 5.50 -58.25
C GLY A 34 12.51 6.29 -58.26
N HIS A 35 12.51 7.54 -57.75
CA HIS A 35 12.56 8.75 -58.57
C HIS A 35 12.61 10.04 -57.72
N MET A 36 13.27 11.03 -58.31
CA MET A 36 13.61 12.36 -57.80
C MET A 36 12.38 13.28 -57.66
N GLY A 37 12.45 14.23 -56.72
CA GLY A 37 11.48 15.31 -56.57
C GLY A 37 11.97 16.38 -55.59
N GLU A 38 12.96 17.15 -56.01
CA GLU A 38 13.32 18.44 -55.41
C GLU A 38 12.43 19.54 -56.04
N VAL A 39 11.79 20.37 -55.21
CA VAL A 39 11.50 21.77 -55.56
C VAL A 39 11.67 22.65 -54.33
N SER A 40 12.66 23.53 -54.41
CA SER A 40 12.88 24.69 -53.56
C SER A 40 12.00 25.87 -54.02
N SER A 41 11.66 26.80 -53.10
CA SER A 41 11.51 28.28 -53.26
C SER A 41 10.62 28.84 -52.12
N THR A 42 11.14 29.58 -51.12
CA THR A 42 11.25 31.08 -51.03
C THR A 42 9.89 31.81 -51.09
N ALA A 43 9.50 32.82 -50.28
CA ALA A 43 10.24 33.79 -49.46
C ALA A 43 9.35 34.53 -48.43
N THR A 44 10.02 35.10 -47.40
CA THR A 44 9.85 36.40 -46.70
C THR A 44 8.61 36.80 -45.88
N GLY A 45 8.87 37.23 -44.63
CA GLY A 45 7.98 38.09 -43.83
C GLY A 45 8.38 38.36 -42.37
N GLN A 46 9.44 39.14 -42.15
CA GLN A 46 9.66 40.11 -41.04
C GLN A 46 9.94 39.67 -39.58
N GLN A 47 11.18 39.97 -39.15
CA GLN A 47 11.70 40.07 -37.77
C GLN A 47 11.22 41.37 -37.07
N PRO A 48 11.15 41.40 -35.73
CA PRO A 48 12.17 42.14 -34.97
C PRO A 48 12.65 41.30 -33.76
N SER A 49 13.92 40.91 -33.66
CA SER A 49 15.05 41.71 -33.15
C SER A 49 14.77 42.29 -31.76
N GLY A 50 14.91 41.45 -30.73
CA GLY A 50 14.84 41.84 -29.32
C GLY A 50 15.56 40.82 -28.45
N ASN A 51 16.88 40.98 -28.37
CA ASN A 51 17.87 40.35 -27.49
C ASN A 51 17.32 39.54 -26.29
N LEU A 52 17.40 38.21 -26.36
CA LEU A 52 17.05 37.30 -25.26
C LEU A 52 18.24 36.98 -24.33
N LEU A 53 19.43 37.52 -24.62
CA LEU A 53 20.65 37.27 -23.85
C LEU A 53 20.89 38.29 -22.73
N ASP A 54 20.08 39.35 -22.65
CA ASP A 54 20.19 40.42 -21.63
C ASP A 54 19.45 40.10 -20.32
N ASP A 55 18.51 39.14 -20.34
CA ASP A 55 17.67 38.78 -19.18
C ASP A 55 18.36 37.85 -18.17
N LEU A 56 19.58 37.38 -18.44
CA LEU A 56 20.31 36.46 -17.54
C LEU A 56 21.25 37.16 -16.56
N ASP A 57 21.59 38.45 -16.76
CA ASP A 57 22.47 39.20 -15.86
C ASP A 57 21.70 39.83 -14.68
N SER A 58 20.37 40.00 -14.79
CA SER A 58 19.53 40.65 -13.77
C SER A 58 19.01 39.70 -12.66
N ILE A 59 19.23 38.38 -12.77
CA ILE A 59 18.74 37.40 -11.78
C ILE A 59 19.77 37.03 -10.70
N LEU A 60 21.02 37.46 -10.83
CA LEU A 60 22.10 37.16 -9.87
C LEU A 60 22.35 38.29 -8.84
N GLY A 61 21.49 39.31 -8.82
CA GLY A 61 21.66 40.52 -8.01
C GLY A 61 20.68 40.71 -6.84
N MET A 62 20.04 39.66 -6.32
CA MET A 62 19.22 39.79 -5.12
C MET A 62 20.11 39.80 -3.86
N PRO A 63 20.11 40.88 -3.06
CA PRO A 63 20.73 40.84 -1.74
C PRO A 63 20.00 39.80 -0.86
N PRO A 64 20.71 39.11 0.04
CA PRO A 64 20.08 38.13 0.93
C PRO A 64 19.00 38.81 1.79
N PRO A 65 17.87 38.14 2.06
CA PRO A 65 16.98 38.60 3.11
C PRO A 65 17.77 38.60 4.43
N VAL A 66 17.85 39.77 5.06
CA VAL A 66 18.31 39.90 6.45
C VAL A 66 17.41 39.05 7.33
N VAL A 67 17.92 37.89 7.75
CA VAL A 67 17.25 37.03 8.73
C VAL A 67 17.30 37.77 10.06
N ALA A 68 16.19 38.39 10.45
CA ALA A 68 16.01 38.91 11.79
C ALA A 68 16.08 37.74 12.78
N ALA A 69 17.09 37.74 13.64
CA ALA A 69 17.23 36.78 14.72
C ALA A 69 16.04 36.90 15.69
N PRO A 70 15.46 35.79 16.17
CA PRO A 70 14.52 35.85 17.27
C PRO A 70 15.28 36.30 18.54
N THR A 71 14.89 37.47 19.06
CA THR A 71 15.28 37.93 20.39
C THR A 71 14.84 36.91 21.42
N VAL A 72 15.80 36.41 22.19
CA VAL A 72 15.59 35.57 23.36
C VAL A 72 14.99 36.46 24.46
N ALA A 73 13.67 36.50 24.55
CA ALA A 73 12.99 37.14 25.67
C ALA A 73 13.01 36.17 26.87
N ALA A 74 13.80 36.55 27.87
CA ALA A 74 13.91 35.88 29.15
C ALA A 74 12.61 35.99 29.97
N VAL A 75 12.27 34.85 30.59
CA VAL A 75 11.66 34.67 31.92
C VAL A 75 10.55 35.65 32.31
N GLU A 76 9.31 35.17 32.24
CA GLU A 76 8.32 35.50 33.26
C GLU A 76 7.75 34.24 33.90
N LYS A 77 7.97 34.20 35.21
CA LYS A 77 7.47 33.26 36.20
C LYS A 77 5.97 33.46 36.31
N ARG A 78 5.15 32.42 36.11
CA ARG A 78 3.75 32.46 36.56
C ARG A 78 3.37 31.19 37.28
N GLU A 79 2.86 31.42 38.48
CA GLU A 79 2.53 30.50 39.54
C GLU A 79 1.49 29.46 39.14
N GLU A 80 1.81 28.22 39.51
CA GLU A 80 0.95 27.23 40.16
C GLU A 80 -0.55 27.55 40.26
N LYS A 81 -1.35 26.80 39.50
CA LYS A 81 -2.65 26.36 39.97
C LYS A 81 -2.91 24.93 39.50
N THR A 82 -2.58 24.03 40.40
CA THR A 82 -2.93 22.62 40.44
C THR A 82 -4.41 22.42 40.11
N ALA A 83 -4.68 21.74 39.00
CA ALA A 83 -5.99 21.18 38.67
C ALA A 83 -5.75 19.82 38.02
N ASP A 84 -5.69 18.78 38.86
CA ASP A 84 -5.54 17.39 38.47
C ASP A 84 -6.74 16.92 37.63
N PRO A 85 -6.54 16.42 36.39
CA PRO A 85 -7.63 15.94 35.53
C PRO A 85 -8.08 14.50 35.83
N PHE A 86 -7.67 13.90 36.95
CA PHE A 86 -7.93 12.49 37.28
C PHE A 86 -8.94 12.24 38.41
N SER A 87 -9.63 13.27 38.92
CA SER A 87 -10.66 13.10 39.96
C SER A 87 -12.04 12.63 39.44
N GLY A 88 -12.13 12.16 38.20
CA GLY A 88 -13.39 11.78 37.54
C GLY A 88 -13.65 10.28 37.40
N LEU A 89 -12.73 9.40 37.77
CA LEU A 89 -12.94 7.95 37.70
C LEU A 89 -13.41 7.44 39.06
N GLY A 90 -14.73 7.40 39.21
CA GLY A 90 -15.42 6.74 40.31
C GLY A 90 -14.99 5.28 40.43
N LEU A 91 -14.12 5.03 41.40
CA LEU A 91 -13.82 3.72 41.96
C LEU A 91 -15.08 3.19 42.69
N GLY A 92 -15.99 2.64 41.89
CA GLY A 92 -17.12 1.87 42.37
C GLY A 92 -16.73 0.42 42.60
N SER A 93 -16.53 0.08 43.86
CA SER A 93 -16.77 -1.23 44.49
C SER A 93 -16.22 -2.49 43.82
N LEU A 94 -15.15 -3.01 44.42
CA LEU A 94 -14.79 -4.42 44.41
C LEU A 94 -15.99 -5.27 44.87
N GLY A 95 -16.55 -6.06 43.96
CA GLY A 95 -17.59 -7.04 44.23
C GLY A 95 -17.25 -8.38 43.60
N PHE A 96 -16.16 -9.01 44.04
CA PHE A 96 -15.89 -10.41 43.71
C PHE A 96 -16.83 -11.30 44.53
N SER A 97 -18.00 -11.58 43.97
CA SER A 97 -18.91 -12.59 44.51
C SER A 97 -18.44 -13.97 44.04
N MET A 98 -17.72 -14.68 44.90
CA MET A 98 -17.59 -16.14 44.79
C MET A 98 -18.97 -16.77 44.99
N SER A 99 -19.39 -17.60 44.05
CA SER A 99 -20.42 -18.61 44.33
C SER A 99 -20.09 -19.90 43.59
N SER A 100 -19.65 -20.82 44.44
CA SER A 100 -19.62 -22.28 44.34
C SER A 100 -20.46 -22.95 43.25
N SER A 101 -19.82 -23.95 42.64
CA SER A 101 -20.36 -25.25 42.23
C SER A 101 -21.85 -25.51 42.56
N GLY A 102 -22.64 -25.71 41.50
CA GLY A 102 -24.00 -26.22 41.60
C GLY A 102 -24.48 -26.73 40.24
N THR A 103 -24.54 -28.05 40.10
CA THR A 103 -25.21 -28.75 39.02
C THR A 103 -26.70 -28.38 39.00
N LYS A 104 -27.28 -28.08 37.82
CA LYS A 104 -28.67 -28.41 37.43
C LYS A 104 -29.03 -27.90 36.02
N LYS A 105 -29.52 -28.83 35.20
CA LYS A 105 -30.29 -28.64 33.95
C LYS A 105 -31.72 -28.20 34.29
N PRO A 106 -32.31 -27.23 33.58
CA PRO A 106 -33.51 -27.47 32.73
C PRO A 106 -33.47 -26.61 31.43
N ALA A 107 -33.81 -27.18 30.26
CA ALA A 107 -35.12 -27.18 29.60
C ALA A 107 -35.51 -25.86 28.86
N GLN A 108 -35.41 -25.93 27.52
CA GLN A 108 -36.38 -25.53 26.48
C GLN A 108 -37.15 -24.19 26.60
N GLY A 109 -36.78 -23.27 25.69
CA GLY A 109 -37.47 -22.04 25.28
C GLY A 109 -36.42 -21.18 24.58
N GLY A 110 -36.50 -20.76 23.31
CA GLY A 110 -37.64 -20.24 22.55
C GLY A 110 -37.23 -18.83 22.12
N GLY A 111 -36.83 -18.66 20.85
CA GLY A 111 -36.31 -17.40 20.28
C GLY A 111 -34.83 -17.17 20.63
N LEU A 112 -33.95 -16.77 19.73
CA LEU A 112 -34.10 -15.93 18.55
C LEU A 112 -33.20 -16.49 17.44
N VAL A 113 -33.68 -16.36 16.22
CA VAL A 113 -32.96 -16.60 14.98
C VAL A 113 -31.68 -15.74 14.94
N ASP A 114 -30.50 -16.36 15.02
CA ASP A 114 -29.28 -15.75 14.47
C ASP A 114 -29.32 -16.00 12.95
N VAL A 115 -30.19 -15.21 12.32
CA VAL A 115 -30.27 -15.05 10.88
C VAL A 115 -29.38 -13.85 10.57
N PHE A 116 -28.55 -13.99 9.53
CA PHE A 116 -27.60 -13.02 8.96
C PHE A 116 -26.14 -13.05 9.49
N SER A 117 -25.46 -14.17 9.26
CA SER A 117 -24.05 -14.11 8.84
C SER A 117 -23.89 -14.79 7.49
N THR A 118 -24.40 -14.14 6.43
CA THR A 118 -23.86 -14.36 5.07
C THR A 118 -22.50 -13.67 5.01
N GLY A 119 -21.54 -14.22 5.75
CA GLY A 119 -20.19 -13.68 5.84
C GLY A 119 -19.50 -13.91 4.50
N ALA A 120 -19.31 -12.83 3.73
CA ALA A 120 -18.36 -12.83 2.63
C ALA A 120 -17.02 -13.32 3.20
N GLN A 121 -16.53 -14.48 2.75
CA GLN A 121 -15.30 -15.05 3.26
C GLN A 121 -14.13 -14.15 2.85
N ALA A 122 -13.45 -13.59 3.84
CA ALA A 122 -12.25 -12.81 3.58
C ALA A 122 -11.11 -13.74 3.16
N ARG A 123 -10.39 -13.38 2.09
CA ARG A 123 -9.18 -14.09 1.65
C ARG A 123 -7.94 -13.24 1.89
N THR A 124 -6.83 -13.85 2.27
CA THR A 124 -5.57 -13.13 2.48
C THR A 124 -4.61 -13.38 1.33
N ILE A 125 -3.99 -12.31 0.81
CA ILE A 125 -2.97 -12.37 -0.24
C ILE A 125 -1.74 -11.54 0.19
N THR A 126 -0.54 -12.08 -0.02
CA THR A 126 0.71 -11.30 0.11
C THR A 126 0.89 -10.48 -1.16
N VAL A 127 0.92 -9.15 -1.03
CA VAL A 127 1.02 -8.24 -2.19
C VAL A 127 2.43 -7.67 -2.39
N TYR A 128 3.24 -7.71 -1.34
CA TYR A 128 4.64 -7.32 -1.37
C TYR A 128 5.41 -8.07 -0.29
N SER A 129 6.64 -8.49 -0.59
CA SER A 129 7.55 -9.03 0.39
C SER A 129 8.99 -8.83 -0.06
N ASN A 130 9.82 -8.30 0.83
CA ASN A 130 11.28 -8.31 0.72
C ASN A 130 11.86 -8.76 2.09
N PRO A 131 13.19 -8.79 2.28
CA PRO A 131 13.80 -9.19 3.55
C PRO A 131 13.43 -8.31 4.76
N ASP A 132 13.02 -7.07 4.55
CA ASP A 132 12.76 -6.09 5.62
C ASP A 132 11.27 -6.01 5.96
N VAL A 133 10.41 -5.96 4.94
CA VAL A 133 8.98 -5.70 5.05
C VAL A 133 8.13 -6.67 4.23
N ARG A 134 6.98 -7.03 4.79
CA ARG A 134 5.91 -7.76 4.12
C ARG A 134 4.59 -7.02 4.24
N VAL A 135 3.81 -7.02 3.16
CA VAL A 135 2.48 -6.42 3.11
C VAL A 135 1.46 -7.48 2.69
N ASP A 136 0.46 -7.69 3.54
CA ASP A 136 -0.63 -8.62 3.31
C ASP A 136 -1.95 -7.89 3.20
N PHE A 137 -2.80 -8.30 2.27
CA PHE A 137 -4.17 -7.82 2.12
C PHE A 137 -5.16 -8.91 2.52
N ALA A 138 -5.96 -8.65 3.55
CA ALA A 138 -7.18 -9.40 3.82
C ALA A 138 -8.34 -8.74 3.05
N VAL A 139 -8.86 -9.43 2.05
CA VAL A 139 -9.82 -8.93 1.07
C VAL A 139 -11.19 -9.54 1.33
N ALA A 140 -12.20 -8.71 1.56
CA ALA A 140 -13.60 -9.09 1.70
C ALA A 140 -14.42 -8.54 0.51
N SER A 141 -15.15 -9.42 -0.18
CA SER A 141 -16.04 -9.03 -1.29
C SER A 141 -17.17 -8.12 -0.85
N LYS A 142 -17.56 -7.22 -1.74
CA LYS A 142 -18.80 -6.41 -1.68
C LYS A 142 -19.52 -6.48 -3.00
N SER A 143 -20.82 -6.16 -3.00
CA SER A 143 -21.63 -6.11 -4.23
C SER A 143 -21.05 -5.22 -5.33
N ASN A 144 -20.36 -4.13 -4.96
CA ASN A 144 -19.78 -3.17 -5.90
C ASN A 144 -18.26 -2.96 -5.68
N GLY A 145 -17.54 -3.97 -5.21
CA GLY A 145 -16.09 -3.88 -5.02
C GLY A 145 -15.55 -4.75 -3.89
N VAL A 146 -14.55 -4.25 -3.15
CA VAL A 146 -13.91 -4.96 -2.04
C VAL A 146 -13.56 -4.02 -0.88
N ASP A 147 -13.63 -4.55 0.34
CA ASP A 147 -12.91 -4.01 1.48
C ASP A 147 -11.60 -4.76 1.66
N ILE A 148 -10.54 -4.01 1.97
CA ILE A 148 -9.21 -4.54 2.19
C ILE A 148 -8.72 -4.04 3.55
N THR A 149 -8.24 -4.96 4.37
CA THR A 149 -7.38 -4.63 5.51
C THR A 149 -5.95 -4.98 5.12
N ALA A 150 -5.12 -3.96 4.92
CA ALA A 150 -3.70 -4.11 4.73
C ALA A 150 -3.02 -4.31 6.10
N SER A 151 -2.11 -5.27 6.18
CA SER A 151 -1.27 -5.55 7.34
C SER A 151 0.19 -5.38 6.94
N PHE A 152 0.93 -4.59 7.71
CA PHE A 152 2.35 -4.32 7.51
C PHE A 152 3.14 -5.02 8.59
N HIS A 153 4.11 -5.81 8.16
CA HIS A 153 4.98 -6.59 9.02
C HIS A 153 6.41 -6.17 8.78
N SER A 154 7.16 -5.93 9.85
CA SER A 154 8.61 -5.85 9.79
C SER A 154 9.21 -7.15 10.32
N HIS A 155 10.28 -7.62 9.71
CA HIS A 155 10.95 -8.86 10.13
C HIS A 155 11.82 -8.65 11.37
N GLN A 156 12.86 -7.81 11.30
CA GLN A 156 13.85 -7.65 12.38
C GLN A 156 14.21 -6.20 12.68
N ARG A 157 13.69 -5.25 11.92
CA ARG A 157 14.08 -3.84 11.97
C ARG A 157 12.89 -2.95 12.31
N VAL A 158 13.14 -1.76 12.84
CA VAL A 158 12.08 -0.77 13.00
C VAL A 158 12.00 0.02 11.70
N LEU A 159 10.80 0.09 11.12
CA LEU A 159 10.52 0.90 9.94
C LEU A 159 9.77 2.15 10.42
N SER A 160 10.37 3.33 10.29
CA SER A 160 9.70 4.59 10.60
C SER A 160 9.13 5.25 9.35
N ASP A 161 8.28 6.25 9.55
CA ASP A 161 7.67 7.04 8.48
C ASP A 161 7.01 6.16 7.40
N PHE A 162 6.40 5.06 7.85
CA PHE A 162 5.78 4.08 6.99
C PHE A 162 4.52 4.66 6.35
N VAL A 163 4.50 4.71 5.02
CA VAL A 163 3.38 5.22 4.23
C VAL A 163 3.10 4.27 3.08
N LEU A 164 1.86 3.77 3.03
CA LEU A 164 1.31 3.12 1.85
C LEU A 164 0.47 4.13 1.07
N GLU A 165 0.85 4.34 -0.19
CA GLU A 165 0.01 5.00 -1.18
C GLU A 165 -0.48 3.96 -2.19
N ALA A 166 -1.64 4.23 -2.78
CA ALA A 166 -2.21 3.37 -3.79
C ALA A 166 -2.92 4.18 -4.87
N ALA A 167 -2.82 3.70 -6.10
CA ALA A 167 -3.52 4.23 -7.26
C ALA A 167 -4.31 3.12 -7.94
N VAL A 168 -5.54 3.43 -8.33
CA VAL A 168 -6.42 2.53 -9.07
C VAL A 168 -6.76 3.14 -10.44
N PRO A 169 -7.07 2.34 -11.47
CA PRO A 169 -7.60 2.83 -12.73
C PRO A 169 -8.86 3.70 -12.57
N LYS A 170 -9.12 4.55 -13.58
CA LYS A 170 -10.21 5.54 -13.58
C LYS A 170 -11.62 4.98 -13.37
N TYR A 171 -11.85 3.70 -13.67
CA TYR A 171 -13.14 3.02 -13.49
C TYR A 171 -13.38 2.54 -12.05
N LEU A 172 -12.36 2.62 -11.20
CA LEU A 172 -12.42 2.32 -9.77
C LEU A 172 -12.30 3.60 -8.97
N LYS A 173 -12.87 3.59 -7.76
CA LYS A 173 -12.62 4.60 -6.73
C LYS A 173 -11.97 3.92 -5.55
N LEU A 174 -10.96 4.57 -4.99
CA LEU A 174 -10.20 4.11 -3.84
C LEU A 174 -10.38 5.09 -2.68
N THR A 175 -10.63 4.56 -1.49
CA THR A 175 -10.55 5.30 -0.23
C THR A 175 -9.53 4.63 0.66
N LEU A 176 -8.56 5.40 1.17
CA LEU A 176 -7.61 4.97 2.20
C LEU A 176 -7.99 5.62 3.53
N GLN A 177 -8.04 4.82 4.58
CA GLN A 177 -8.00 5.34 5.95
C GLN A 177 -6.54 5.51 6.40
N PRO A 178 -6.24 6.34 7.41
CA PRO A 178 -4.91 6.38 8.01
C PRO A 178 -4.50 4.99 8.53
N ALA A 179 -3.20 4.71 8.49
CA ALA A 179 -2.65 3.53 9.16
C ALA A 179 -2.77 3.69 10.69
N THR A 180 -2.81 2.57 11.41
CA THR A 180 -2.88 2.58 12.88
C THR A 180 -1.62 3.17 13.54
N SER A 181 -0.50 3.17 12.82
CA SER A 181 0.79 3.72 13.25
C SER A 181 1.64 4.04 12.02
N PRO A 182 2.46 5.11 12.05
CA PRO A 182 3.50 5.34 11.04
C PRO A 182 4.80 4.55 11.32
N VAL A 183 4.87 3.80 12.41
CA VAL A 183 6.05 3.00 12.79
C VAL A 183 5.67 1.52 12.83
N VAL A 184 6.39 0.69 12.08
CA VAL A 184 6.25 -0.77 12.07
C VAL A 184 7.43 -1.37 12.83
N GLN A 185 7.16 -1.92 14.02
CA GLN A 185 8.17 -2.60 14.82
C GLN A 185 8.17 -4.10 14.54
N PRO A 186 9.29 -4.81 14.77
CA PRO A 186 9.29 -6.27 14.78
C PRO A 186 8.20 -6.82 15.70
N ASP A 187 7.63 -7.96 15.35
CA ASP A 187 6.58 -8.67 16.11
C ASP A 187 5.26 -7.88 16.32
N THR A 188 5.13 -6.70 15.72
CA THR A 188 3.89 -5.92 15.72
C THR A 188 3.28 -5.89 14.32
N VAL A 189 1.96 -5.70 14.27
CA VAL A 189 1.24 -5.54 13.01
C VAL A 189 0.61 -4.16 12.99
N VAL A 190 1.00 -3.36 12.00
CA VAL A 190 0.32 -2.10 11.68
C VAL A 190 -0.71 -2.40 10.61
N THR A 191 -1.91 -1.81 10.74
CA THR A 191 -2.98 -2.04 9.76
C THR A 191 -3.47 -0.75 9.13
N GLN A 192 -4.00 -0.87 7.93
CA GLN A 192 -4.64 0.23 7.20
C GLN A 192 -5.84 -0.30 6.42
N LYS A 193 -6.96 0.41 6.48
CA LYS A 193 -8.16 0.03 5.73
C LYS A 193 -8.20 0.72 4.37
N LEU A 194 -8.50 -0.05 3.34
CA LEU A 194 -8.73 0.43 1.99
C LEU A 194 -10.11 -0.07 1.52
N THR A 195 -10.87 0.80 0.87
CA THR A 195 -12.12 0.42 0.19
C THR A 195 -11.97 0.73 -1.29
N VAL A 196 -12.20 -0.28 -2.13
CA VAL A 196 -12.21 -0.14 -3.58
C VAL A 196 -13.63 -0.37 -4.06
N THR A 197 -14.20 0.60 -4.76
CA THR A 197 -15.54 0.50 -5.35
C THR A 197 -15.48 0.64 -6.86
N GLN A 198 -16.26 -0.15 -7.57
CA GLN A 198 -16.46 -0.04 -9.00
C GLN A 198 -17.79 0.67 -9.30
N ALA A 199 -17.78 1.63 -10.23
CA ALA A 199 -18.95 2.47 -10.50
C ALA A 199 -19.83 2.00 -11.66
N SER A 200 -19.37 1.03 -12.47
CA SER A 200 -20.02 0.66 -13.75
C SER A 200 -20.07 -0.84 -13.95
N GLU A 201 -21.17 -1.36 -14.51
CA GLU A 201 -21.23 -2.71 -15.07
C GLU A 201 -20.73 -2.74 -16.53
N PRO A 202 -20.16 -3.87 -17.01
CA PRO A 202 -19.88 -5.11 -16.28
C PRO A 202 -18.73 -4.98 -15.27
N ALA A 203 -18.72 -5.85 -14.26
CA ALA A 203 -17.63 -5.96 -13.30
C ALA A 203 -16.29 -6.15 -14.04
N LYS A 204 -15.30 -5.29 -13.74
CA LYS A 204 -13.96 -5.35 -14.33
C LYS A 204 -13.00 -5.86 -13.28
N PRO A 205 -11.88 -6.49 -13.68
CA PRO A 205 -10.86 -6.89 -12.72
C PRO A 205 -10.39 -5.69 -11.89
N ILE A 206 -10.31 -5.88 -10.58
CA ILE A 206 -9.71 -4.89 -9.68
C ILE A 206 -8.18 -5.04 -9.75
N MET A 207 -7.53 -3.92 -10.03
CA MET A 207 -6.08 -3.80 -10.08
C MET A 207 -5.66 -2.50 -9.39
N MET A 208 -4.48 -2.49 -8.78
CA MET A 208 -3.94 -1.30 -8.14
C MET A 208 -2.42 -1.25 -8.19
N LYS A 209 -1.86 -0.05 -8.28
CA LYS A 209 -0.43 0.20 -8.11
C LYS A 209 -0.20 0.69 -6.68
N LEU A 210 0.68 0.02 -5.95
CA LEU A 210 1.10 0.38 -4.60
C LEU A 210 2.44 1.11 -4.66
N ARG A 211 2.60 2.11 -3.79
CA ARG A 211 3.87 2.73 -3.45
C ARG A 211 4.06 2.63 -1.94
N ILE A 212 5.08 1.92 -1.52
CA ILE A 212 5.40 1.68 -0.11
C ILE A 212 6.64 2.50 0.20
N ARG A 213 6.57 3.40 1.18
CA ARG A 213 7.69 4.22 1.63
C ARG A 213 7.92 4.04 3.11
N TYR A 214 9.18 4.01 3.52
CA TYR A 214 9.58 3.94 4.92
C TYR A 214 11.03 4.40 5.06
N VAL A 215 11.47 4.59 6.30
CA VAL A 215 12.86 4.81 6.66
C VAL A 215 13.38 3.57 7.40
N LEU A 216 14.49 3.02 6.93
CA LEU A 216 15.18 1.89 7.51
C LEU A 216 16.60 2.31 7.86
N ASP A 217 16.97 2.20 9.14
CA ASP A 217 18.31 2.57 9.64
C ASP A 217 18.74 4.00 9.21
N GLY A 218 17.78 4.93 9.17
CA GLY A 218 17.98 6.33 8.76
C GLY A 218 17.98 6.59 7.25
N MET A 219 17.85 5.55 6.43
CA MET A 219 17.83 5.64 4.97
C MET A 219 16.39 5.53 4.44
N PRO A 220 15.93 6.45 3.58
CA PRO A 220 14.62 6.34 2.96
C PRO A 220 14.61 5.21 1.92
N VAL A 221 13.56 4.39 1.96
CA VAL A 221 13.30 3.30 1.02
C VAL A 221 11.95 3.53 0.36
N GLU A 222 11.87 3.23 -0.94
CA GLU A 222 10.65 3.36 -1.73
C GLU A 222 10.50 2.18 -2.69
N GLU A 223 9.32 1.57 -2.67
CA GLU A 223 9.00 0.35 -3.40
C GLU A 223 7.70 0.53 -4.19
N LEU A 224 7.71 0.15 -5.47
CA LEU A 224 6.55 0.22 -6.36
C LEU A 224 6.18 -1.18 -6.81
N THR A 225 4.94 -1.59 -6.56
CA THR A 225 4.42 -2.89 -7.01
C THR A 225 3.02 -2.75 -7.60
N THR A 226 2.64 -3.67 -8.48
CA THR A 226 1.29 -3.74 -9.04
C THR A 226 0.61 -4.99 -8.55
N VAL A 227 -0.58 -4.83 -7.98
CA VAL A 227 -1.43 -5.94 -7.54
C VAL A 227 -2.53 -6.14 -8.56
N ASN A 228 -2.56 -7.32 -9.14
CA ASN A 228 -3.53 -7.70 -10.17
C ASN A 228 -4.55 -8.70 -9.60
N ASN A 229 -5.74 -8.69 -10.20
CA ASN A 229 -6.78 -9.69 -9.98
C ASN A 229 -7.25 -9.83 -8.51
N ILE A 230 -7.51 -8.69 -7.86
CA ILE A 230 -8.22 -8.67 -6.58
C ILE A 230 -9.71 -8.94 -6.84
N THR A 231 -10.06 -10.17 -7.22
CA THR A 231 -11.45 -10.63 -7.31
C THR A 231 -12.20 -10.38 -6.00
N SER A 232 -13.43 -9.88 -6.12
CA SER A 232 -14.48 -10.19 -5.16
C SER A 232 -14.81 -11.68 -5.36
N ALA A 233 -14.49 -12.52 -4.38
CA ALA A 233 -15.04 -13.87 -4.28
C ALA A 233 -16.57 -13.87 -4.45
#